data_AF-A0A943LV37-F1
#
_entry.id   AF-A0A943LV37-F1
#
_cell.length_a   1.000
_cell.length_b   1.000
_cell.length_c   1.000
_cell.angle_alpha   90.00
_cell.angle_beta   90.00
_cell.angle_gamma   90.00
#
_symmetry.space_group_name_H-M   'P 1'
#
loop_
_entity.id
_entity.type
_entity.pdbx_description
1 polymer ?
#
loop_
_entity_poly.entity_id
_entity_poly.type
_entity_poly.pdbx_seq_one_letter_code
_entity_poly.pdbx_strand_id
1 'polypeptide(L)'
;IVNFYFDPSDNILYFSSFKDNDKVKEIEENPSIAFTTIPHTGNQHVKAKGLAKRSSKTIFDMAEHFIAKVPDYKKTIDYAGESLILFEVRFDTAIVTKDLATISSLRL
;
A
#
# COMPACT_ATOMS: atom_id res chain seq x y z
N ILE A 1 -4.93 8.82 -3.62
CA ILE A 1 -4.68 8.26 -2.27
C ILE A 1 -5.31 6.87 -2.26
N VAL A 2 -4.63 5.86 -1.70
CA VAL A 2 -5.15 4.49 -1.61
C VAL A 2 -5.02 3.99 -0.18
N ASN A 3 -5.89 3.06 0.21
CA ASN A 3 -5.70 2.29 1.43
C ASN A 3 -4.65 1.21 1.20
N PHE A 4 -3.93 0.83 2.27
CA PHE A 4 -2.87 -0.15 2.19
C PHE A 4 -2.80 -1.00 3.46
N TYR A 5 -2.25 -2.19 3.33
CA TYR A 5 -1.79 -3.02 4.44
C TYR A 5 -0.29 -3.26 4.28
N PHE A 6 0.47 -3.26 5.38
CA PHE A 6 1.88 -3.62 5.37
C PHE A 6 2.03 -4.92 6.16
N ASP A 7 2.57 -5.94 5.51
CA ASP A 7 2.90 -7.22 6.13
C ASP A 7 4.36 -7.17 6.61
N PRO A 8 4.60 -7.14 7.92
CA PRO A 8 5.95 -7.07 8.48
C PRO A 8 6.71 -8.40 8.37
N SER A 9 6.03 -9.52 8.06
CA SER A 9 6.67 -10.84 7.98
C SER A 9 7.52 -10.95 6.71
N ASP A 10 7.01 -10.40 5.61
CA ASP A 10 7.62 -10.46 4.28
C ASP A 10 8.14 -9.11 3.78
N ASN A 11 7.97 -8.04 4.57
CA ASN A 11 8.27 -6.65 4.19
C ASN A 11 7.56 -6.21 2.89
N ILE A 12 6.27 -6.56 2.77
CA ILE A 12 5.45 -6.24 1.59
C ILE A 12 4.36 -5.24 1.94
N LEU A 13 4.24 -4.17 1.16
CA LEU A 13 3.10 -3.27 1.21
C LEU A 13 2.08 -3.67 0.14
N TYR A 14 0.87 -3.96 0.57
CA TYR A 14 -0.28 -4.29 -0.27
C TYR A 14 -1.19 -3.08 -0.44
N PHE A 15 -1.61 -2.79 -1.66
CA PHE A 15 -2.66 -1.82 -1.97
C PHE A 15 -3.48 -2.30 -3.16
N SER A 16 -4.68 -1.78 -3.36
CA SER A 16 -5.49 -2.12 -4.54
C SER A 16 -5.84 -0.90 -5.38
N SER A 17 -6.11 -1.16 -6.65
CA SER A 17 -6.65 -0.20 -7.61
C SER A 17 -7.73 -0.87 -8.44
N PHE A 18 -8.67 -0.09 -8.97
CA PHE A 18 -9.63 -0.61 -9.94
C PHE A 18 -8.93 -0.99 -11.24
N LYS A 19 -9.36 -2.11 -11.85
CA LYS A 19 -8.74 -2.69 -13.06
C LYS A 19 -8.73 -1.75 -14.28
N ASP A 20 -9.65 -0.81 -14.33
CA ASP A 20 -9.82 0.18 -15.41
C ASP A 20 -9.09 1.50 -15.14
N ASN A 21 -8.43 1.64 -13.98
CA ASN A 21 -7.66 2.83 -13.66
C ASN A 21 -6.38 2.89 -14.50
N ASP A 22 -6.10 4.03 -15.14
CA ASP A 22 -4.89 4.23 -15.95
C ASP A 22 -3.59 3.93 -15.16
N LYS A 23 -3.62 4.09 -13.83
CA LYS A 23 -2.49 3.76 -12.96
C LYS A 23 -2.09 2.29 -13.00
N VAL A 24 -3.02 1.38 -13.29
CA VAL A 24 -2.71 -0.04 -13.50
C VAL A 24 -1.74 -0.18 -14.66
N LYS A 25 -2.03 0.45 -15.79
CA LYS A 25 -1.16 0.40 -16.98
C LYS A 25 0.19 1.07 -16.71
N GLU A 26 0.19 2.24 -16.05
CA GLU A 26 1.43 2.94 -15.71
C GLU A 26 2.37 2.08 -14.84
N ILE A 27 1.84 1.35 -13.86
CA ILE A 27 2.63 0.46 -12.99
C ILE A 27 3.15 -0.75 -13.77
N GLU A 28 2.37 -1.28 -14.70
CA GLU A 28 2.79 -2.42 -15.52
C GLU A 28 3.89 -2.06 -16.51
N GLU A 29 3.84 -0.85 -17.07
CA GLU A 29 4.88 -0.33 -17.97
C GLU A 29 6.14 0.13 -17.21
N ASN A 30 5.97 0.71 -16.02
CA ASN A 30 7.08 1.10 -15.15
C ASN A 30 6.75 0.79 -13.68
N PRO A 31 7.28 -0.30 -13.11
CA PRO A 31 6.97 -0.73 -11.75
C PRO A 31 7.62 0.15 -10.67
N SER A 32 8.49 1.10 -11.05
CA SER A 32 9.19 1.96 -10.10
C SER A 32 8.23 2.99 -9.51
N ILE A 33 7.98 2.89 -8.20
CA ILE A 33 7.09 3.83 -7.50
C ILE A 33 7.80 4.52 -6.32
N ALA A 34 7.23 5.65 -5.93
CA ALA A 34 7.49 6.29 -4.64
C ALA A 34 6.17 6.46 -3.90
N PHE A 35 6.19 6.27 -2.58
CA PHE A 35 5.01 6.50 -1.76
C PHE A 35 5.35 7.30 -0.49
N THR A 36 4.31 7.94 0.05
CA THR A 36 4.31 8.53 1.40
C THR A 36 3.05 8.10 2.11
N THR A 37 3.14 7.75 3.39
CA THR A 37 1.95 7.49 4.22
C THR A 37 1.35 8.80 4.69
N ILE A 38 0.04 8.77 4.99
CA ILE A 38 -0.69 9.89 5.58
C ILE A 38 -1.12 9.43 6.98
N PRO A 39 -0.67 10.10 8.07
CA PRO A 39 -1.14 9.77 9.41
C PRO A 39 -2.58 10.21 9.60
N HIS A 40 -3.32 9.53 10.47
CA HIS A 40 -4.65 10.00 10.90
C HIS A 40 -4.55 11.28 11.75
N THR A 41 -3.44 11.45 12.48
CA THR A 41 -3.20 12.59 13.37
C THR A 41 -1.72 12.94 13.40
N GLY A 42 -1.38 14.22 13.56
CA GLY A 42 0.00 14.67 13.70
C GLY A 42 0.79 14.58 12.39
N ASN A 43 2.13 14.51 12.51
CA ASN A 43 3.06 14.65 11.37
C ASN A 43 3.86 13.37 11.07
N GLN A 44 3.56 12.24 11.74
CA GLN A 44 4.31 11.01 11.52
C GLN A 44 4.05 10.45 10.13
N HIS A 45 5.10 10.11 9.40
CA HIS A 45 4.92 9.51 8.08
C HIS A 45 6.15 8.73 7.64
N VAL A 46 5.92 7.80 6.73
CA VAL A 46 6.95 6.98 6.09
C VAL A 46 6.99 7.35 4.61
N LYS A 47 8.19 7.54 4.07
CA LYS A 47 8.44 7.66 2.64
C LYS A 47 9.33 6.52 2.18
N ALA A 48 9.01 5.89 1.06
CA ALA A 48 9.91 4.92 0.46
C ALA A 48 9.77 4.91 -1.06
N LYS A 49 10.76 4.30 -1.70
CA LYS A 49 10.73 3.95 -3.12
C LYS A 49 10.82 2.44 -3.23
N GLY A 50 10.11 1.87 -4.18
CA GLY A 50 10.03 0.42 -4.33
C GLY A 50 9.54 0.02 -5.71
N LEU A 51 9.40 -1.29 -5.88
CA LEU A 51 8.86 -1.90 -7.08
C LEU A 51 7.46 -2.42 -6.79
N ALA A 52 6.48 -1.92 -7.55
CA ALA A 52 5.11 -2.40 -7.51
C ALA A 52 4.88 -3.47 -8.59
N LYS A 53 4.14 -4.52 -8.25
CA LYS A 53 3.69 -5.55 -9.20
C LYS A 53 2.30 -6.05 -8.82
N ARG A 54 1.58 -6.66 -9.76
CA ARG A 54 0.35 -7.39 -9.42
C ARG A 54 0.69 -8.53 -8.45
N SER A 55 -0.13 -8.67 -7.41
CA SER A 55 -0.03 -9.78 -6.46
C SER A 55 -0.56 -11.06 -7.09
N SER A 56 -0.06 -12.21 -6.62
CA SER A 56 -0.73 -13.49 -6.84
C SER A 56 -1.93 -13.70 -5.92
N LYS A 57 -2.04 -12.92 -4.84
CA LYS A 57 -3.21 -12.86 -3.95
C LYS A 57 -4.25 -11.90 -4.51
N THR A 58 -5.49 -12.10 -4.13
CA THR A 58 -6.63 -11.21 -4.42
C THR A 58 -6.92 -10.31 -3.22
N ILE A 59 -7.78 -9.31 -3.44
CA ILE A 59 -8.27 -8.49 -2.31
C ILE A 59 -9.07 -9.32 -1.29
N PHE A 60 -9.67 -10.45 -1.71
CA PHE A 60 -10.41 -11.34 -0.83
C PHE A 60 -9.47 -12.11 0.11
N ASP A 61 -8.32 -12.56 -0.39
CA ASP A 61 -7.29 -13.22 0.44
C ASP A 61 -6.72 -12.27 1.51
N MET A 62 -6.72 -10.97 1.23
CA MET A 62 -6.21 -9.93 2.13
C MET A 62 -7.34 -9.18 2.87
N ALA A 63 -8.60 -9.60 2.75
CA ALA A 63 -9.76 -8.84 3.20
C ALA A 63 -9.71 -8.56 4.69
N GLU A 64 -9.41 -9.57 5.51
CA GLU A 64 -9.35 -9.43 6.97
C GLU A 64 -8.34 -8.36 7.40
N HIS A 65 -7.16 -8.32 6.77
CA HIS A 65 -6.12 -7.35 7.07
C HIS A 65 -6.52 -5.92 6.72
N PHE A 66 -7.16 -5.72 5.56
CA PHE A 66 -7.65 -4.40 5.15
C PHE A 66 -8.80 -3.92 6.03
N ILE A 67 -9.76 -4.80 6.35
CA ILE A 67 -10.92 -4.49 7.18
C ILE A 67 -10.50 -4.21 8.63
N ALA A 68 -9.56 -4.98 9.18
CA ALA A 68 -9.04 -4.73 10.53
C ALA A 68 -8.40 -3.34 10.65
N LYS A 69 -7.71 -2.86 9.61
CA LYS A 69 -7.10 -1.53 9.59
C LYS A 69 -8.11 -0.42 9.25
N VAL A 70 -9.03 -0.68 8.32
CA VAL A 70 -10.03 0.27 7.84
C VAL A 70 -11.39 -0.46 7.75
N PRO A 71 -12.22 -0.45 8.82
CA PRO A 71 -13.45 -1.23 8.86
C PRO A 71 -14.42 -0.97 7.71
N ASP A 72 -14.53 0.30 7.29
CA ASP A 72 -15.37 0.70 6.15
C ASP A 72 -14.91 0.15 4.81
N TYR A 73 -13.67 -0.34 4.71
CA TYR A 73 -13.15 -0.98 3.50
C TYR A 73 -13.92 -2.27 3.14
N LYS A 74 -14.62 -2.88 4.12
CA LYS A 74 -15.54 -3.99 3.86
C LYS A 74 -16.57 -3.63 2.79
N LYS A 75 -17.13 -2.42 2.82
CA LYS A 75 -18.12 -1.96 1.82
C LYS A 75 -17.53 -1.93 0.42
N THR A 76 -16.27 -1.52 0.28
CA THR A 76 -15.55 -1.50 -0.99
C THR A 76 -15.33 -2.93 -1.53
N ILE A 77 -14.94 -3.86 -0.65
CA ILE A 77 -14.76 -5.27 -1.04
C ILE A 77 -16.10 -5.90 -1.45
N ASP A 78 -17.15 -5.69 -0.64
CA ASP A 78 -18.49 -6.24 -0.92
C ASP A 78 -19.06 -5.73 -2.25
N TYR A 79 -18.85 -4.44 -2.57
CA TYR A 79 -19.40 -3.82 -3.77
C TYR A 79 -18.55 -4.05 -5.03
N ALA A 80 -17.23 -4.03 -4.89
CA ALA A 80 -16.31 -3.92 -6.03
C ALA A 80 -15.11 -4.88 -6.00
N GLY A 81 -15.08 -5.86 -5.08
CA GLY A 81 -13.93 -6.74 -4.88
C GLY A 81 -13.40 -7.40 -6.16
N GLU A 82 -14.28 -7.87 -7.04
CA GLU A 82 -13.90 -8.50 -8.32
C GLU A 82 -13.30 -7.52 -9.34
N SER A 83 -13.52 -6.21 -9.16
CA SER A 83 -12.94 -5.17 -10.01
C SER A 83 -11.63 -4.60 -9.47
N LEU A 84 -11.20 -5.05 -8.28
CA LEU A 84 -9.96 -4.60 -7.66
C LEU A 84 -8.79 -5.52 -8.04
N ILE A 85 -7.71 -4.91 -8.51
CA ILE A 85 -6.40 -5.54 -8.66
C ILE A 85 -5.60 -5.25 -7.40
N LEU A 86 -5.09 -6.30 -6.75
CA LEU A 86 -4.17 -6.19 -5.64
C LEU A 86 -2.74 -6.06 -6.16
N PHE A 87 -1.99 -5.09 -5.65
CA PHE A 87 -0.59 -4.88 -5.91
C PHE A 87 0.25 -5.14 -4.66
N GLU A 88 1.47 -5.58 -4.88
CA GLU A 88 2.54 -5.71 -3.90
C GLU A 88 3.62 -4.68 -4.20
N VAL A 89 4.11 -4.01 -3.16
CA VAL A 89 5.28 -3.14 -3.22
C VAL A 89 6.37 -3.73 -2.34
N ARG A 90 7.53 -3.97 -2.95
CA ARG A 90 8.75 -4.34 -2.23
C ARG A 90 9.74 -3.19 -2.22
N PHE A 91 10.35 -2.96 -1.07
CA PHE A 91 11.28 -1.87 -0.84
C PHE A 91 12.22 -2.25 0.31
N ASP A 92 13.51 -1.90 0.17
CA ASP A 92 14.53 -2.28 1.16
C ASP A 92 14.80 -1.17 2.18
N THR A 93 14.38 0.06 1.88
CA THR A 93 14.65 1.22 2.71
C THR A 93 13.45 2.16 2.80
N ALA A 94 13.27 2.77 3.96
CA ALA A 94 12.24 3.75 4.20
C ALA A 94 12.75 4.92 5.06
N ILE A 95 12.33 6.13 4.74
CA ILE A 95 12.53 7.31 5.58
C ILE A 95 11.35 7.40 6.54
N VAL A 96 11.62 7.32 7.84
CA VAL A 96 10.63 7.39 8.91
C VAL A 96 10.77 8.73 9.63
N THR A 97 9.71 9.53 9.56
CA THR A 97 9.56 10.79 10.30
C THR A 97 8.68 10.54 11.52
N LYS A 98 9.22 10.73 12.73
CA LYS A 98 8.46 10.66 13.99
C LYS A 98 7.96 12.04 14.43
N ASP A 99 8.75 13.08 14.14
CA ASP A 99 8.45 14.49 14.36
C ASP A 99 9.39 15.35 13.49
N LEU A 100 9.31 16.68 13.58
CA LEU A 100 10.12 17.58 12.75
C LEU A 100 11.62 17.55 13.09
N ALA A 101 12.02 17.05 14.26
CA ALA A 101 13.41 16.90 14.67
C ALA A 101 13.94 15.47 14.48
N THR A 102 13.04 14.47 14.41
CA THR A 102 13.40 13.06 14.39
C THR A 102 13.01 12.41 13.06
N ILE A 103 13.99 12.40 12.14
CA ILE A 103 13.89 11.77 10.82
C ILE A 103 15.04 10.76 10.69
N SER A 104 14.72 9.53 10.29
CA SER A 104 15.71 8.46 10.18
C SER A 104 15.48 7.60 8.93
N SER A 105 16.55 7.01 8.42
CA SER A 105 16.47 5.98 7.38
C SER A 105 16.48 4.60 8.05
N LEU A 106 15.52 3.76 7.71
CA LEU A 106 15.40 2.37 8.13
C LEU A 106 15.68 1.45 6.95
N ARG A 107 16.46 0.39 7.17
CA ARG A 107 16.58 -0.73 6.25
C ARG A 107 15.69 -1.87 6.76
N LEU A 108 14.91 -2.47 5.87
CA LEU A 108 13.94 -3.54 6.15
C LEU A 108 14.56 -4.93 6.01
#